data_AF-A0A558BHU9-F1
#
_entry.id   AF-A0A558BHU9-F1
#
_cell.length_a   1.000
_cell.length_b   1.000
_cell.length_c   1.000
_cell.angle_alpha   90.00
_cell.angle_beta   90.00
_cell.angle_gamma   90.00
#
_symmetry.space_group_name_H-M   'P 1'
#
loop_
_entity.id
_entity.type
_entity.pdbx_description
1 polymer ?
#
loop_
_entity_poly.entity_id
_entity_poly.type
_entity_poly.pdbx_seq_one_letter_code
_entity_poly.pdbx_strand_id
1 'polypeptide(L)'
;MSEPDLLLRVLAALLREDHLGLSSRGRPGAAPADGLPGGAWWCAPLPGGRTAHLPVRPDGFLSEHTVAEPLLVVTDPGGTLHIESAVEGALTALAPGGDADAEAGWAAFAEECRQAGETVRWQETAPARRAAGEGTGYPGLLRYEALAALRDHPVYPAGRCRWGMTAGEAARYAPEYLPRFRLRWTAVPRERVRLSASFADGLPAWWPAPAELGVAGAGEDHVVLPVHPLTADRGGIEVAGPPGPTVRPTLSTRTVALAGNPSVHWKLPLPTATLGQRNRRTIKPGTLADGERLHRLLNAVRDREPGLAARVLLADETRWADSDDDRLAVLIRHYPAEVAGDTLVPVAALLAPEPETPGRRVLDGLAGADPLSWFDGYLSVLLDWHVALWLRYGIALEAHQQNITIAQGPAGIRLVYKDNDSGRVDSAHASAALGVPVRARDFADRRITGAAPEDLADLFTTITLHLCVAALVVEETSGDRRRRDELFDLTRTRIEEAARRWCDPTDPASRRAAAVLRTRVLDADRLPVKAMVTAGTLLPKDRLGCTDINKYYLRTGPNYLAGSGIRTVPASSERSSS
;
A
#
# COMPACT_ATOMS: atom_id res chain seq x y z
N MET A 1 0.73 0.27 -18.80
CA MET A 1 -0.06 1.49 -18.58
C MET A 1 0.36 2.47 -19.66
N SER A 2 -0.52 2.78 -20.59
CA SER A 2 -0.27 3.82 -21.59
C SER A 2 -0.35 5.22 -20.97
N GLU A 3 0.11 6.25 -21.69
CA GLU A 3 -0.08 7.65 -21.24
C GLU A 3 -1.56 8.02 -21.04
N PRO A 4 -2.50 7.64 -21.92
CA PRO A 4 -3.92 7.78 -21.68
C PRO A 4 -4.39 7.12 -20.36
N ASP A 5 -3.92 5.91 -20.04
CA ASP A 5 -4.27 5.25 -18.78
C ASP A 5 -3.77 6.05 -17.56
N LEU A 6 -2.57 6.64 -17.65
CA LEU A 6 -2.03 7.48 -16.59
C LEU A 6 -2.89 8.74 -16.41
N LEU A 7 -3.28 9.41 -17.49
CA LEU A 7 -4.14 10.59 -17.44
C LEU A 7 -5.49 10.28 -16.80
N LEU A 8 -6.14 9.18 -17.19
CA LEU A 8 -7.40 8.74 -16.58
C LEU A 8 -7.24 8.56 -15.07
N ARG A 9 -6.17 7.89 -14.63
CA ARG A 9 -5.90 7.67 -13.21
C ARG A 9 -5.59 8.97 -12.46
N VAL A 10 -4.86 9.89 -13.07
CA VAL A 10 -4.54 11.22 -12.50
C VAL A 10 -5.82 12.02 -12.28
N LEU A 11 -6.63 12.19 -13.31
CA LEU A 11 -7.88 12.95 -13.21
C LEU A 11 -8.87 12.29 -12.25
N ALA A 12 -8.98 10.96 -12.26
CA ALA A 12 -9.81 10.22 -11.31
C ALA A 12 -9.34 10.41 -9.85
N ALA A 13 -8.03 10.45 -9.61
CA ALA A 13 -7.49 10.70 -8.28
C ALA A 13 -7.79 12.14 -7.81
N LEU A 14 -7.60 13.15 -8.67
CA LEU A 14 -7.90 14.55 -8.36
C LEU A 14 -9.40 14.76 -8.08
N LEU A 15 -10.27 14.14 -8.88
CA LEU A 15 -11.72 14.17 -8.66
C LEU A 15 -12.09 13.51 -7.33
N ARG A 16 -11.63 12.28 -7.08
CA ARG A 16 -11.93 11.53 -5.85
C ARG A 16 -11.44 12.24 -4.59
N GLU A 17 -10.25 12.83 -4.65
CA GLU A 17 -9.63 13.52 -3.50
C GLU A 17 -10.13 14.95 -3.32
N ASP A 18 -11.15 15.35 -4.10
CA ASP A 18 -11.75 16.68 -4.09
C ASP A 18 -10.72 17.82 -4.23
N HIS A 19 -9.63 17.55 -4.94
CA HIS A 19 -8.61 18.57 -5.14
C HIS A 19 -9.18 19.69 -6.00
N LEU A 20 -8.87 20.94 -5.67
CA LEU A 20 -9.50 22.13 -6.27
C LEU A 20 -11.04 22.19 -6.13
N GLY A 21 -11.64 21.39 -5.24
CA GLY A 21 -13.10 21.30 -5.12
C GLY A 21 -13.77 20.64 -6.34
N LEU A 22 -13.04 19.82 -7.10
CA LEU A 22 -13.54 19.15 -8.31
C LEU A 22 -14.75 18.27 -8.03
N SER A 23 -14.87 17.70 -6.83
CA SER A 23 -16.01 16.87 -6.43
C SER A 23 -17.07 17.71 -5.70
N SER A 24 -16.71 18.38 -4.63
CA SER A 24 -17.65 19.08 -3.73
C SER A 24 -18.35 20.27 -4.36
N ARG A 25 -17.72 20.93 -5.35
CA ARG A 25 -18.30 22.05 -6.10
C ARG A 25 -18.74 21.66 -7.51
N GLY A 26 -18.52 20.41 -7.89
CA GLY A 26 -18.88 19.90 -9.19
C GLY A 26 -20.35 19.47 -9.28
N ARG A 27 -20.83 19.31 -10.50
CA ARG A 27 -22.18 18.83 -10.79
C ARG A 27 -22.24 18.12 -12.15
N PRO A 28 -23.23 17.25 -12.38
CA PRO A 28 -23.52 16.75 -13.71
C PRO A 28 -23.76 17.91 -14.70
N GLY A 29 -23.26 17.77 -15.92
CA GLY A 29 -23.42 18.73 -16.99
C GLY A 29 -23.41 18.07 -18.37
N ALA A 30 -23.39 18.88 -19.42
CA ALA A 30 -23.29 18.44 -20.80
C ALA A 30 -21.85 18.57 -21.31
N ALA A 31 -21.56 17.94 -22.45
CA ALA A 31 -20.32 18.17 -23.18
C ALA A 31 -20.20 19.66 -23.56
N PRO A 32 -19.03 20.30 -23.40
CA PRO A 32 -18.87 21.73 -23.66
C PRO A 32 -18.82 22.09 -25.16
N ALA A 33 -18.71 21.11 -26.06
CA ALA A 33 -18.71 21.32 -27.51
C ALA A 33 -19.13 20.04 -28.28
N ASP A 34 -19.57 20.24 -29.52
CA ASP A 34 -19.84 19.16 -30.47
C ASP A 34 -18.54 18.42 -30.86
N GLY A 35 -18.65 17.12 -31.12
CA GLY A 35 -17.51 16.27 -31.51
C GLY A 35 -16.70 15.69 -30.33
N LEU A 36 -17.05 16.05 -29.09
CA LEU A 36 -16.52 15.41 -27.89
C LEU A 36 -17.20 14.07 -27.59
N PRO A 37 -16.58 13.18 -26.78
CA PRO A 37 -17.19 11.92 -26.40
C PRO A 37 -18.59 12.10 -25.80
N GLY A 38 -19.52 11.27 -26.25
CA GLY A 38 -20.86 11.20 -25.67
C GLY A 38 -20.85 10.61 -24.26
N GLY A 39 -21.99 10.68 -23.57
CA GLY A 39 -22.14 10.16 -22.20
C GLY A 39 -22.27 11.25 -21.15
N ALA A 40 -22.08 10.89 -19.88
CA ALA A 40 -22.24 11.81 -18.76
C ALA A 40 -20.98 12.67 -18.57
N TRP A 41 -21.18 13.95 -18.29
CA TRP A 41 -20.12 14.91 -18.01
C TRP A 41 -20.25 15.48 -16.61
N TRP A 42 -19.12 15.78 -15.99
CA TRP A 42 -19.00 16.43 -14.70
C TRP A 42 -18.33 17.79 -14.88
N CYS A 43 -18.98 18.85 -14.40
CA CYS A 43 -18.52 20.23 -14.53
C CYS A 43 -18.21 20.79 -13.14
N ALA A 44 -17.00 21.33 -12.95
CA ALA A 44 -16.58 21.90 -11.67
C ALA A 44 -15.93 23.27 -11.86
N PRO A 45 -16.27 24.27 -11.02
CA PRO A 45 -15.66 25.59 -11.08
C PRO A 45 -14.20 25.53 -10.64
N LEU A 46 -13.34 26.22 -11.39
CA LEU A 46 -11.93 26.42 -11.09
C LEU A 46 -11.65 27.89 -10.72
N PRO A 47 -10.51 28.20 -10.08
CA PRO A 47 -10.08 29.57 -9.84
C PRO A 47 -9.99 30.40 -11.13
N GLY A 48 -10.24 31.70 -11.01
CA GLY A 48 -10.18 32.65 -12.14
C GLY A 48 -11.41 32.62 -13.05
N GLY A 49 -12.54 32.05 -12.60
CA GLY A 49 -13.77 31.95 -13.38
C GLY A 49 -13.74 30.86 -14.46
N ARG A 50 -12.72 30.00 -14.43
CA ARG A 50 -12.57 28.85 -15.34
C ARG A 50 -13.50 27.70 -14.90
N THR A 51 -13.80 26.78 -15.81
CA THR A 51 -14.58 25.56 -15.52
C THR A 51 -13.88 24.33 -16.05
N ALA A 52 -13.69 23.31 -15.21
CA ALA A 52 -13.23 21.99 -15.63
C ALA A 52 -14.44 21.14 -16.05
N HIS A 53 -14.29 20.40 -17.15
CA HIS A 53 -15.25 19.43 -17.67
C HIS A 53 -14.55 18.09 -17.82
N LEU A 54 -15.12 17.07 -17.17
CA LEU A 54 -14.60 15.70 -17.16
C LEU A 54 -15.69 14.75 -17.70
N PRO A 55 -15.39 13.92 -18.71
CA PRO A 55 -16.27 12.81 -19.05
C PRO A 55 -16.22 11.79 -17.90
N VAL A 56 -17.38 11.40 -17.40
CA VAL A 56 -17.51 10.54 -16.21
C VAL A 56 -18.41 9.35 -16.44
N ARG A 57 -18.15 8.30 -15.66
CA ARG A 57 -19.00 7.12 -15.53
C ARG A 57 -19.17 6.78 -14.06
N PRO A 58 -20.22 6.04 -13.67
CA PRO A 58 -20.35 5.56 -12.30
C PRO A 58 -19.16 4.70 -11.88
N ASP A 59 -18.68 4.90 -10.65
CA ASP A 59 -17.60 4.12 -10.04
C ASP A 59 -18.13 3.25 -8.90
N GLY A 60 -18.67 3.89 -7.86
CA GLY A 60 -19.30 3.21 -6.72
C GLY A 60 -18.32 2.58 -5.73
N PHE A 61 -17.01 2.83 -5.85
CA PHE A 61 -15.99 2.31 -4.93
C PHE A 61 -15.38 3.42 -4.06
N LEU A 62 -14.53 4.28 -4.63
CA LEU A 62 -13.89 5.35 -3.87
C LEU A 62 -14.49 6.72 -4.17
N SER A 63 -15.27 6.81 -5.23
CA SER A 63 -16.03 7.99 -5.63
C SER A 63 -17.36 7.53 -6.22
N GLU A 64 -18.37 8.40 -6.23
CA GLU A 64 -19.63 8.12 -6.93
C GLU A 64 -19.38 7.99 -8.45
N HIS A 65 -18.47 8.82 -8.97
CA HIS A 65 -18.09 8.88 -10.37
C HIS A 65 -16.57 8.78 -10.52
N THR A 66 -16.14 8.14 -11.61
CA THR A 66 -14.74 8.16 -12.07
C THR A 66 -14.68 8.68 -13.50
N VAL A 67 -13.49 9.10 -13.91
CA VAL A 67 -13.23 9.60 -15.25
C VAL A 67 -13.39 8.46 -16.26
N ALA A 68 -14.19 8.71 -17.30
CA ALA A 68 -14.54 7.72 -18.32
C ALA A 68 -13.55 7.70 -19.48
N GLU A 69 -13.07 8.88 -19.88
CA GLU A 69 -12.14 9.06 -20.99
C GLU A 69 -10.91 9.85 -20.52
N PRO A 70 -9.71 9.60 -21.08
CA PRO A 70 -8.47 10.29 -20.73
C PRO A 70 -8.46 11.71 -21.31
N LEU A 71 -9.35 12.56 -20.80
CA LEU A 71 -9.66 13.86 -21.36
C LEU A 71 -10.04 14.84 -20.25
N LEU A 72 -9.44 16.03 -20.29
CA LEU A 72 -9.87 17.19 -19.53
C LEU A 72 -10.23 18.30 -20.52
N VAL A 73 -11.37 18.95 -20.33
CA VAL A 73 -11.66 20.21 -21.03
C VAL A 73 -11.75 21.34 -20.01
N VAL A 74 -11.06 22.45 -20.26
CA VAL A 74 -11.15 23.66 -19.44
C VAL A 74 -11.74 24.79 -20.27
N THR A 75 -12.80 25.40 -19.75
CA THR A 75 -13.41 26.60 -20.34
C THR A 75 -12.96 27.82 -19.57
N ASP A 76 -12.37 28.80 -20.26
CA ASP A 76 -12.01 30.09 -19.66
C ASP A 76 -13.22 31.02 -19.51
N PRO A 77 -13.14 32.11 -18.72
CA PRO A 77 -14.23 33.08 -18.59
C PRO A 77 -14.70 33.68 -19.91
N GLY A 78 -13.81 33.74 -20.91
CA GLY A 78 -14.13 34.21 -22.27
C GLY A 78 -14.80 33.17 -23.17
N GLY A 79 -15.04 31.94 -22.69
CA GLY A 79 -15.65 30.85 -23.45
C GLY A 79 -14.69 30.04 -24.32
N THR A 80 -13.39 30.33 -24.31
CA THR A 80 -12.37 29.54 -25.00
C THR A 80 -12.23 28.17 -24.34
N LEU A 81 -12.21 27.12 -25.16
CA LEU A 81 -12.04 25.73 -24.74
C LEU A 81 -10.60 25.28 -24.91
N HIS A 82 -10.04 24.69 -23.87
CA HIS A 82 -8.75 24.01 -23.87
C HIS A 82 -8.99 22.53 -23.67
N ILE A 83 -8.58 21.70 -24.63
CA ILE A 83 -8.83 20.26 -24.63
C ILE A 83 -7.50 19.55 -24.42
N GLU A 84 -7.38 18.85 -23.30
CA GLU A 84 -6.15 18.20 -22.86
C GLU A 84 -6.31 16.68 -22.81
N SER A 85 -5.53 15.99 -23.64
CA SER A 85 -5.46 14.51 -23.69
C SER A 85 -4.08 13.96 -23.29
N ALA A 86 -3.19 14.82 -22.80
CA ALA A 86 -1.89 14.45 -22.27
C ALA A 86 -1.78 14.83 -20.78
N VAL A 87 -0.97 14.09 -20.02
CA VAL A 87 -0.84 14.30 -18.57
C VAL A 87 -0.27 15.69 -18.27
N GLU A 88 0.78 16.09 -18.99
CA GLU A 88 1.44 17.38 -18.79
C GLU A 88 0.50 18.56 -19.06
N GLY A 89 -0.24 18.51 -20.17
CA GLY A 89 -1.21 19.53 -20.52
C GLY A 89 -2.35 19.64 -19.51
N ALA A 90 -2.91 18.51 -19.09
CA ALA A 90 -3.97 18.49 -18.08
C ALA A 90 -3.50 19.03 -16.72
N LEU A 91 -2.28 18.68 -16.28
CA LEU A 91 -1.73 19.19 -15.03
C LEU A 91 -1.44 20.70 -15.13
N THR A 92 -0.93 21.16 -16.27
CA THR A 92 -0.69 22.59 -16.53
C THR A 92 -1.99 23.39 -16.50
N ALA A 93 -3.04 22.89 -17.15
CA ALA A 93 -4.34 23.54 -17.19
C ALA A 93 -4.99 23.67 -15.80
N LEU A 94 -4.76 22.71 -14.91
CA LEU A 94 -5.31 22.71 -13.55
C LEU A 94 -4.41 23.39 -12.52
N ALA A 95 -3.13 23.61 -12.80
CA ALA A 95 -2.19 24.16 -11.85
C ALA A 95 -2.68 25.54 -11.32
N PRO A 96 -2.58 25.79 -10.00
CA PRO A 96 -2.87 27.08 -9.43
C PRO A 96 -1.76 28.08 -9.80
N GLY A 97 -2.09 29.37 -9.80
CA GLY A 97 -1.12 30.45 -9.97
C GLY A 97 -1.18 31.44 -8.82
N GLY A 98 -0.04 32.04 -8.49
CA GLY A 98 0.10 33.02 -7.41
C GLY A 98 0.24 32.39 -6.02
N ASP A 99 0.62 31.11 -5.95
CA ASP A 99 0.75 30.35 -4.70
C ASP A 99 1.95 29.41 -4.77
N ALA A 100 3.09 29.84 -4.24
CA ALA A 100 4.37 29.13 -4.36
C ALA A 100 4.35 27.70 -3.79
N ASP A 101 3.65 27.46 -2.68
CA ASP A 101 3.57 26.12 -2.07
C ASP A 101 2.77 25.17 -2.95
N ALA A 102 1.65 25.65 -3.49
CA ALA A 102 0.81 24.87 -4.38
C ALA A 102 1.53 24.62 -5.72
N GLU A 103 2.14 25.65 -6.31
CA GLU A 103 2.94 25.55 -7.53
C GLU A 103 4.06 24.51 -7.38
N ALA A 104 4.79 24.52 -6.26
CA ALA A 104 5.84 23.53 -5.98
C ALA A 104 5.28 22.10 -5.87
N GLY A 105 4.14 21.91 -5.19
CA GLY A 105 3.49 20.61 -5.08
C GLY A 105 2.99 20.05 -6.42
N TRP A 106 2.43 20.92 -7.27
CA TRP A 106 2.01 20.55 -8.63
C TRP A 106 3.20 20.23 -9.54
N ALA A 107 4.28 21.01 -9.47
CA ALA A 107 5.51 20.71 -10.21
C ALA A 107 6.10 19.35 -9.79
N ALA A 108 6.11 19.06 -8.48
CA ALA A 108 6.55 17.76 -7.98
C ALA A 108 5.65 16.61 -8.47
N PHE A 109 4.33 16.81 -8.54
CA PHE A 109 3.40 15.78 -9.03
C PHE A 109 3.50 15.57 -10.54
N ALA A 110 3.72 16.62 -11.32
CA ALA A 110 3.98 16.53 -12.75
C ALA A 110 5.26 15.72 -13.03
N GLU A 111 6.33 16.02 -12.30
CA GLU A 111 7.58 15.25 -12.37
C GLU A 111 7.37 13.78 -11.96
N GLU A 112 6.57 13.52 -10.93
CA GLU A 112 6.21 12.16 -10.50
C GLU A 112 5.49 11.38 -11.62
N CYS A 113 4.52 12.02 -12.30
CA CYS A 113 3.81 11.43 -13.43
C CYS A 113 4.75 11.15 -14.61
N ARG A 114 5.66 12.10 -14.91
CA ARG A 114 6.66 11.96 -15.96
C ARG A 114 7.57 10.75 -15.71
N GLN A 115 8.12 10.62 -14.51
CA GLN A 115 8.96 9.47 -14.11
C GLN A 115 8.19 8.14 -14.09
N ALA A 116 6.90 8.15 -13.71
CA ALA A 116 6.06 6.96 -13.81
C ALA A 116 5.92 6.50 -15.27
N GLY A 117 5.68 7.43 -16.20
CA GLY A 117 5.65 7.15 -17.64
C GLY A 117 6.99 6.65 -18.19
N GLU A 118 8.11 7.21 -17.75
CA GLU A 118 9.45 6.70 -18.08
C GLU A 118 9.66 5.26 -17.61
N THR A 119 9.25 4.95 -16.38
CA THR A 119 9.37 3.61 -15.81
C THR A 119 8.59 2.59 -16.64
N VAL A 120 7.39 2.92 -17.12
CA VAL A 120 6.65 2.06 -18.06
C VAL A 120 7.47 1.82 -19.33
N ARG A 121 7.99 2.89 -19.96
CA ARG A 121 8.79 2.77 -21.19
C ARG A 121 10.04 1.91 -21.00
N TRP A 122 10.69 1.99 -19.84
CA TRP A 122 11.84 1.13 -19.50
C TRP A 122 11.43 -0.34 -19.38
N GLN A 123 10.21 -0.62 -18.94
CA GLN A 123 9.70 -1.99 -18.80
C GLN A 123 9.28 -2.58 -20.15
N GLU A 124 8.77 -1.76 -21.07
CA GLU A 124 8.37 -2.18 -22.43
C GLU A 124 9.58 -2.46 -23.34
N THR A 125 10.66 -1.69 -23.19
CA THR A 125 11.89 -1.84 -23.99
C THR A 125 12.87 -2.87 -23.40
N ALA A 126 12.62 -3.34 -22.17
CA ALA A 126 13.41 -4.40 -21.57
C ALA A 126 13.25 -5.69 -22.38
N PRO A 127 14.34 -6.41 -22.71
CA PRO A 127 14.23 -7.73 -23.32
C PRO A 127 13.32 -8.57 -22.44
N ALA A 128 12.29 -9.20 -23.03
CA ALA A 128 11.28 -9.97 -22.33
C ALA A 128 11.90 -11.16 -21.57
N ARG A 129 12.52 -10.90 -20.41
CA ARG A 129 12.93 -11.89 -19.43
C ARG A 129 11.72 -12.20 -18.56
N ARG A 130 10.68 -12.64 -19.25
CA ARG A 130 9.43 -13.22 -18.73
C ARG A 130 9.55 -14.72 -18.50
N ALA A 131 10.76 -15.28 -18.61
CA ALA A 131 11.03 -16.63 -18.16
C ALA A 131 11.15 -16.62 -16.64
N ALA A 132 10.16 -17.22 -15.98
CA ALA A 132 10.29 -17.68 -14.61
C ALA A 132 11.60 -18.46 -14.48
N GLY A 133 12.62 -17.84 -13.88
CA GLY A 133 13.77 -18.61 -13.42
C GLY A 133 13.25 -19.62 -12.42
N GLU A 134 13.61 -20.90 -12.61
CA GLU A 134 13.37 -21.97 -11.65
C GLU A 134 13.71 -21.46 -10.25
N GLY A 135 12.68 -21.33 -9.42
CA GLY A 135 12.81 -20.72 -8.12
C GLY A 135 13.52 -21.68 -7.18
N THR A 136 14.81 -21.47 -6.96
CA THR A 136 15.39 -21.88 -5.66
C THR A 136 14.57 -21.24 -4.53
N GLY A 137 14.30 -21.98 -3.46
CA GLY A 137 13.51 -21.49 -2.32
C GLY A 137 12.00 -21.81 -2.41
N TYR A 138 11.17 -20.96 -1.81
CA TYR A 138 9.73 -21.24 -1.67
C TYR A 138 8.98 -20.99 -2.98
N PRO A 139 8.07 -21.89 -3.41
CA PRO A 139 7.37 -21.78 -4.69
C PRO A 139 6.63 -20.45 -4.84
N GLY A 140 6.77 -19.82 -6.00
CA GLY A 140 6.07 -18.58 -6.34
C GLY A 140 6.63 -17.30 -5.70
N LEU A 141 7.29 -17.36 -4.54
CA LEU A 141 7.64 -16.20 -3.71
C LEU A 141 8.28 -15.05 -4.51
N LEU A 142 9.44 -15.29 -5.12
CA LEU A 142 10.15 -14.24 -5.87
C LEU A 142 9.53 -13.96 -7.24
N ARG A 143 8.94 -14.97 -7.89
CA ARG A 143 8.28 -14.79 -9.21
C ARG A 143 7.12 -13.81 -9.08
N TYR A 144 6.23 -14.03 -8.12
CA TYR A 144 5.04 -13.20 -7.97
C TYR A 144 5.34 -11.85 -7.31
N GLU A 145 6.39 -11.72 -6.47
CA GLU A 145 6.90 -10.40 -6.04
C GLU A 145 7.37 -9.54 -7.24
N ALA A 146 8.03 -10.15 -8.23
CA ALA A 146 8.42 -9.46 -9.47
C ALA A 146 7.22 -9.12 -10.38
N LEU A 147 6.23 -10.02 -10.50
CA LEU A 147 5.00 -9.74 -11.25
C LEU A 147 4.17 -8.63 -10.62
N ALA A 148 4.08 -8.57 -9.28
CA ALA A 148 3.44 -7.47 -8.59
C ALA A 148 4.12 -6.12 -8.90
N ALA A 149 5.44 -6.09 -9.12
CA ALA A 149 6.16 -4.84 -9.40
C ALA A 149 5.89 -4.26 -10.80
N LEU A 150 5.34 -5.07 -11.71
CA LEU A 150 4.87 -4.62 -13.02
C LEU A 150 3.46 -4.01 -12.97
N ARG A 151 2.78 -4.16 -11.83
CA ARG A 151 1.44 -3.63 -11.60
C ARG A 151 1.52 -2.27 -10.95
N ASP A 152 0.44 -1.53 -11.14
CA ASP A 152 0.26 -0.24 -10.53
C ASP A 152 -0.33 -0.36 -9.13
N HIS A 153 -0.05 0.63 -8.29
CA HIS A 153 -0.78 0.76 -7.04
C HIS A 153 -2.28 0.91 -7.34
N PRO A 154 -3.19 0.21 -6.64
CA PRO A 154 -4.61 0.16 -7.04
C PRO A 154 -5.31 1.52 -7.00
N VAL A 155 -4.86 2.44 -6.14
CA VAL A 155 -5.54 3.74 -5.93
C VAL A 155 -4.65 4.96 -6.17
N TYR A 156 -3.34 4.77 -6.38
CA TYR A 156 -2.39 5.87 -6.53
C TYR A 156 -1.97 5.96 -8.01
N PRO A 157 -2.11 7.12 -8.69
CA PRO A 157 -2.00 7.20 -10.13
C PRO A 157 -0.58 6.92 -10.64
N ALA A 158 0.42 7.62 -10.11
CA ALA A 158 1.82 7.51 -10.51
C ALA A 158 2.60 6.45 -9.70
N GLY A 159 1.97 5.30 -9.42
CA GLY A 159 2.50 4.28 -8.49
C GLY A 159 3.83 3.66 -8.91
N ARG A 160 4.19 3.71 -10.20
CA ARG A 160 5.46 3.23 -10.75
C ARG A 160 6.62 4.21 -10.57
N CYS A 161 6.37 5.46 -10.19
CA CYS A 161 7.43 6.44 -9.99
C CYS A 161 8.40 5.98 -8.88
N ARG A 162 9.70 6.02 -9.21
CA ARG A 162 10.80 5.81 -8.27
C ARG A 162 11.72 7.02 -8.32
N TRP A 163 11.49 7.95 -7.40
CA TRP A 163 12.16 9.24 -7.38
C TRP A 163 13.69 9.09 -7.46
N GLY A 164 14.26 9.73 -8.47
CA GLY A 164 15.71 9.81 -8.68
C GLY A 164 16.38 8.49 -9.08
N MET A 165 15.63 7.47 -9.49
CA MET A 165 16.20 6.22 -10.03
C MET A 165 16.32 6.32 -11.55
N THR A 166 17.48 5.99 -12.10
CA THR A 166 17.70 5.94 -13.56
C THR A 166 17.31 4.58 -14.15
N ALA A 167 17.16 4.50 -15.48
CA ALA A 167 16.89 3.24 -16.18
C ALA A 167 17.94 2.15 -15.90
N GLY A 168 19.23 2.52 -15.87
CA GLY A 168 20.31 1.58 -15.59
C GLY A 168 20.30 1.06 -14.15
N GLU A 169 19.90 1.89 -13.20
CA GLU A 169 19.74 1.48 -11.80
C GLU A 169 18.50 0.62 -11.61
N ALA A 170 17.38 0.94 -12.28
CA ALA A 170 16.19 0.11 -12.28
C ALA A 170 16.52 -1.29 -12.83
N ALA A 171 17.19 -1.39 -13.98
CA ALA A 171 17.61 -2.66 -14.55
C ALA A 171 18.50 -3.50 -13.61
N ARG A 172 19.29 -2.83 -12.74
CA ARG A 172 20.23 -3.49 -11.83
C ARG A 172 19.62 -3.85 -10.48
N TYR A 173 18.63 -3.12 -10.00
CA TYR A 173 18.15 -3.19 -8.62
C TYR A 173 16.65 -3.40 -8.46
N ALA A 174 15.85 -3.29 -9.51
CA ALA A 174 14.40 -3.40 -9.40
C ALA A 174 13.85 -4.81 -9.67
N PRO A 175 12.83 -5.26 -8.91
CA PRO A 175 12.31 -6.64 -8.95
C PRO A 175 11.77 -7.08 -10.31
N GLU A 176 11.17 -6.19 -11.09
CA GLU A 176 10.61 -6.52 -12.40
C GLU A 176 11.66 -6.95 -13.45
N TYR A 177 12.94 -6.64 -13.23
CA TYR A 177 14.06 -7.08 -14.06
C TYR A 177 14.71 -8.37 -13.57
N LEU A 178 14.20 -8.93 -12.45
CA LEU A 178 14.72 -10.14 -11.80
C LEU A 178 16.24 -10.16 -11.55
N PRO A 179 16.90 -9.03 -11.20
CA PRO A 179 18.35 -8.98 -11.15
C PRO A 179 18.92 -9.78 -9.97
N ARG A 180 20.23 -10.02 -10.04
CA ARG A 180 21.05 -10.48 -8.92
C ARG A 180 22.16 -9.47 -8.73
N PHE A 181 22.38 -9.02 -7.50
CA PHE A 181 23.48 -8.12 -7.17
C PHE A 181 24.03 -8.46 -5.78
N ARG A 182 25.24 -7.98 -5.48
CA ARG A 182 25.85 -8.16 -4.16
C ARG A 182 25.64 -6.91 -3.31
N LEU A 183 25.28 -7.11 -2.05
CA LEU A 183 25.29 -6.04 -1.06
C LEU A 183 26.73 -5.60 -0.76
N ARG A 184 26.87 -4.48 -0.06
CA ARG A 184 28.15 -4.01 0.47
C ARG A 184 28.10 -4.02 1.99
N TRP A 185 29.26 -3.91 2.63
CA TRP A 185 29.36 -3.78 4.07
C TRP A 185 29.85 -2.40 4.45
N THR A 186 29.47 -1.95 5.65
CA THR A 186 30.04 -0.79 6.32
C THR A 186 30.24 -1.15 7.79
N ALA A 187 31.19 -0.50 8.45
CA ALA A 187 31.39 -0.61 9.89
C ALA A 187 30.91 0.68 10.56
N VAL A 188 30.09 0.53 11.60
CA VAL A 188 29.52 1.66 12.33
C VAL A 188 29.95 1.56 13.79
N PRO A 189 30.36 2.67 14.44
CA PRO A 189 30.68 2.65 15.87
C PRO A 189 29.54 2.07 16.70
N ARG A 190 29.86 1.15 17.61
CA ARG A 190 28.90 0.35 18.37
C ARG A 190 27.93 1.22 19.18
N GLU A 191 28.39 2.35 19.71
CA GLU A 191 27.61 3.31 20.48
C GLU A 191 26.53 4.04 19.67
N ARG A 192 26.66 4.06 18.34
CA ARG A 192 25.68 4.66 17.41
C ARG A 192 24.62 3.67 16.96
N VAL A 193 24.78 2.37 17.24
CA VAL A 193 23.91 1.29 16.76
C VAL A 193 23.03 0.76 17.89
N ARG A 194 21.73 0.63 17.61
CA ARG A 194 20.80 -0.15 18.43
C ARG A 194 20.54 -1.48 17.75
N LEU A 195 20.50 -2.53 18.56
CA LEU A 195 20.29 -3.90 18.13
C LEU A 195 19.07 -4.46 18.85
N SER A 196 18.29 -5.28 18.15
CA SER A 196 17.33 -6.14 18.84
C SER A 196 18.06 -7.22 19.65
N ALA A 197 17.38 -7.79 20.65
CA ALA A 197 17.92 -8.90 21.42
C ALA A 197 18.28 -10.07 20.50
N SER A 198 17.38 -10.45 19.58
CA SER A 198 17.59 -11.54 18.64
C SER A 198 18.70 -11.28 17.61
N PHE A 199 19.07 -10.03 17.35
CA PHE A 199 20.23 -9.69 16.54
C PHE A 199 21.53 -9.82 17.35
N ALA A 200 21.50 -9.42 18.62
CA ALA A 200 22.64 -9.52 19.53
C ALA A 200 22.94 -10.97 19.97
N ASP A 201 21.93 -11.83 20.06
CA ASP A 201 22.06 -13.25 20.43
C ASP A 201 22.86 -14.08 19.42
N GLY A 202 23.03 -13.57 18.19
CA GLY A 202 23.95 -14.13 17.21
C GLY A 202 23.49 -13.93 15.77
N LEU A 203 24.45 -13.59 14.92
CA LEU A 203 24.29 -13.55 13.47
C LEU A 203 24.75 -14.87 12.86
N PRO A 204 24.37 -15.18 11.61
CA PRO A 204 24.92 -16.34 10.92
C PRO A 204 26.44 -16.32 10.95
N ALA A 205 27.09 -17.49 11.08
CA ALA A 205 28.54 -17.60 11.20
C ALA A 205 29.32 -16.96 10.03
N TRP A 206 28.68 -16.76 8.88
CA TRP A 206 29.27 -16.09 7.72
C TRP A 206 29.21 -14.56 7.78
N TRP A 207 28.48 -13.97 8.74
CA TRP A 207 28.41 -12.52 8.92
C TRP A 207 29.78 -12.01 9.33
N PRO A 208 30.39 -11.08 8.58
CA PRO A 208 31.79 -10.76 8.78
C PRO A 208 32.00 -9.96 10.07
N ALA A 209 33.09 -10.27 10.76
CA ALA A 209 33.61 -9.46 11.84
C ALA A 209 34.24 -8.17 11.28
N PRO A 210 34.28 -7.06 12.05
CA PRO A 210 34.91 -5.82 11.59
C PRO A 210 36.36 -6.00 11.10
N ALA A 211 37.14 -6.84 11.80
CA ALA A 211 38.52 -7.17 11.44
C ALA A 211 38.64 -7.85 10.07
N GLU A 212 37.67 -8.69 9.68
CA GLU A 212 37.67 -9.39 8.38
C GLU A 212 37.41 -8.44 7.22
N LEU A 213 36.84 -7.25 7.48
CA LEU A 213 36.60 -6.22 6.49
C LEU A 213 37.75 -5.21 6.35
N GLY A 214 38.84 -5.37 7.10
CA GLY A 214 40.03 -4.52 7.01
C GLY A 214 39.80 -3.09 7.50
N VAL A 215 38.80 -2.86 8.36
CA VAL A 215 38.51 -1.53 8.91
C VAL A 215 39.56 -1.20 9.98
N ALA A 216 40.44 -0.25 9.69
CA ALA A 216 41.54 0.12 10.57
C ALA A 216 41.03 0.67 11.91
N GLY A 217 41.49 0.10 13.03
CA GLY A 217 41.05 0.50 14.37
C GLY A 217 39.66 -0.02 14.79
N ALA A 218 38.97 -0.77 13.92
CA ALA A 218 37.69 -1.40 14.26
C ALA A 218 37.93 -2.76 14.96
N GLY A 219 38.20 -2.69 16.25
CA GLY A 219 38.10 -3.85 17.15
C GLY A 219 36.63 -4.17 17.47
N GLU A 220 36.35 -4.56 18.71
CA GLU A 220 35.00 -4.87 19.21
C GLU A 220 34.06 -3.65 19.26
N ASP A 221 34.60 -2.43 19.07
CA ASP A 221 33.85 -1.17 19.14
C ASP A 221 33.04 -0.84 17.87
N HIS A 222 32.95 -1.76 16.90
CA HIS A 222 32.19 -1.54 15.67
C HIS A 222 31.21 -2.68 15.38
N VAL A 223 30.08 -2.32 14.77
CA VAL A 223 29.09 -3.25 14.23
C VAL A 223 29.14 -3.19 12.72
N VAL A 224 29.23 -4.35 12.07
CA VAL A 224 29.14 -4.44 10.61
C VAL A 224 27.67 -4.47 10.18
N LEU A 225 27.29 -3.55 9.30
CA LEU A 225 25.96 -3.48 8.71
C LEU A 225 26.01 -3.65 7.19
N PRO A 226 25.03 -4.34 6.58
CA PRO A 226 24.90 -4.40 5.14
C PRO A 226 24.31 -3.11 4.60
N VAL A 227 24.77 -2.69 3.42
CA VAL A 227 24.30 -1.48 2.75
C VAL A 227 23.96 -1.82 1.30
N HIS A 228 22.83 -1.29 0.83
CA HIS A 228 22.46 -1.38 -0.58
C HIS A 228 23.48 -0.56 -1.42
N PRO A 229 23.98 -1.08 -2.56
CA PRO A 229 25.00 -0.37 -3.36
C PRO A 229 24.64 1.09 -3.69
N LEU A 230 23.39 1.37 -4.08
CA LEU A 230 22.92 2.75 -4.32
C LEU A 230 23.00 3.65 -3.08
N THR A 231 22.71 3.11 -1.90
CA THR A 231 22.79 3.85 -0.64
C THR A 231 24.24 4.19 -0.33
N ALA A 232 25.17 3.26 -0.59
CA ALA A 232 26.59 3.53 -0.42
C ALA A 232 27.09 4.60 -1.40
N ASP A 233 26.79 4.44 -2.70
CA ASP A 233 27.26 5.33 -3.77
C ASP A 233 26.74 6.77 -3.60
N ARG A 234 25.45 6.94 -3.30
CA ARG A 234 24.83 8.27 -3.18
C ARG A 234 24.95 8.87 -1.77
N GLY A 235 25.08 8.03 -0.77
CA GLY A 235 25.15 8.44 0.62
C GLY A 235 26.55 8.81 1.09
N GLY A 236 27.58 8.52 0.28
CA GLY A 236 28.97 8.66 0.69
C GLY A 236 29.34 7.74 1.86
N ILE A 237 28.69 6.57 1.95
CA ILE A 237 28.95 5.61 3.04
C ILE A 237 30.26 4.88 2.75
N GLU A 238 31.16 4.87 3.72
CA GLU A 238 32.41 4.13 3.64
C GLU A 238 32.13 2.63 3.53
N VAL A 239 32.57 2.04 2.43
CA VAL A 239 32.43 0.61 2.15
C VAL A 239 33.62 -0.13 2.72
N ALA A 240 33.35 -1.19 3.46
CA ALA A 240 34.36 -2.02 4.10
C ALA A 240 34.46 -3.40 3.44
N GLY A 241 35.69 -3.89 3.26
CA GLY A 241 35.99 -5.24 2.81
C GLY A 241 35.42 -5.66 1.44
N PRO A 242 35.41 -6.97 1.15
CA PRO A 242 34.85 -7.51 -0.08
C PRO A 242 33.31 -7.39 -0.12
N PRO A 243 32.68 -7.49 -1.30
CA PRO A 243 31.22 -7.42 -1.40
C PRO A 243 30.51 -8.48 -0.55
N GLY A 244 29.34 -8.13 -0.02
CA GLY A 244 28.49 -9.01 0.78
C GLY A 244 27.72 -10.07 -0.02
N PRO A 245 26.65 -10.64 0.56
CA PRO A 245 25.91 -11.73 -0.07
C PRO A 245 25.23 -11.28 -1.36
N THR A 246 25.03 -12.24 -2.27
CA THR A 246 24.23 -12.07 -3.47
C THR A 246 22.75 -12.12 -3.12
N VAL A 247 21.98 -11.16 -3.61
CA VAL A 247 20.57 -10.96 -3.27
C VAL A 247 19.71 -10.72 -4.52
N ARG A 248 18.39 -10.85 -4.36
CA ARG A 248 17.37 -10.54 -5.37
C ARG A 248 16.34 -9.56 -4.79
N PRO A 249 16.01 -8.45 -5.46
CA PRO A 249 15.04 -7.50 -4.94
C PRO A 249 13.62 -8.07 -4.95
N THR A 250 12.81 -7.65 -3.97
CA THR A 250 11.37 -7.96 -3.85
C THR A 250 10.53 -6.73 -4.21
N LEU A 251 9.20 -6.79 -4.09
CA LEU A 251 8.27 -5.75 -4.55
C LEU A 251 8.60 -4.34 -4.02
N SER A 252 9.17 -4.22 -2.81
CA SER A 252 9.54 -2.91 -2.23
C SER A 252 10.80 -2.29 -2.86
N THR A 253 11.52 -3.04 -3.70
CA THR A 253 12.89 -2.80 -4.19
C THR A 253 13.95 -2.81 -3.09
N ARG A 254 13.69 -2.19 -1.93
CA ARG A 254 14.61 -2.05 -0.80
C ARG A 254 14.72 -3.30 0.08
N THR A 255 13.73 -4.18 0.03
CA THR A 255 13.80 -5.51 0.64
C THR A 255 14.32 -6.50 -0.40
N VAL A 256 15.35 -7.25 -0.03
CA VAL A 256 16.05 -8.17 -0.91
C VAL A 256 16.09 -9.58 -0.30
N ALA A 257 15.80 -10.62 -1.07
CA ALA A 257 15.94 -12.01 -0.64
C ALA A 257 17.38 -12.50 -0.86
N LEU A 258 17.92 -13.28 0.07
CA LEU A 258 19.22 -13.91 -0.11
C LEU A 258 19.14 -14.92 -1.27
N ALA A 259 20.03 -14.82 -2.26
CA ALA A 259 19.94 -15.68 -3.44
C ALA A 259 20.19 -17.17 -3.13
N GLY A 260 20.98 -17.47 -2.10
CA GLY A 260 21.23 -18.84 -1.63
C GLY A 260 20.20 -19.37 -0.64
N ASN A 261 19.37 -18.49 -0.05
CA ASN A 261 18.27 -18.88 0.83
C ASN A 261 17.11 -17.87 0.73
N PRO A 262 16.25 -17.99 -0.28
CA PRO A 262 15.22 -16.98 -0.55
C PRO A 262 14.12 -16.84 0.50
N SER A 263 14.04 -17.71 1.51
CA SER A 263 13.12 -17.49 2.64
C SER A 263 13.60 -16.41 3.61
N VAL A 264 14.86 -15.97 3.48
CA VAL A 264 15.45 -14.90 4.29
C VAL A 264 15.55 -13.62 3.47
N HIS A 265 14.84 -12.59 3.93
CA HIS A 265 14.75 -11.29 3.30
C HIS A 265 15.41 -10.21 4.17
N TRP A 266 16.15 -9.29 3.58
CA TRP A 266 16.76 -8.16 4.26
C TRP A 266 16.12 -6.86 3.77
N LYS A 267 15.50 -6.10 4.68
CA LYS A 267 14.96 -4.76 4.40
C LYS A 267 16.03 -3.73 4.74
N LEU A 268 16.41 -2.94 3.73
CA LEU A 268 17.49 -1.96 3.81
C LEU A 268 16.96 -0.56 3.45
N PRO A 269 17.61 0.52 3.91
CA PRO A 269 17.39 1.86 3.37
C PRO A 269 17.78 1.95 1.88
N LEU A 270 16.98 2.70 1.12
CA LEU A 270 17.23 2.99 -0.30
C LEU A 270 16.97 4.49 -0.59
N PRO A 271 17.88 5.20 -1.28
CA PRO A 271 17.78 6.65 -1.51
C PRO A 271 16.82 6.96 -2.68
N THR A 272 15.55 6.63 -2.48
CA THR A 272 14.44 6.92 -3.39
C THR A 272 13.18 7.22 -2.59
N ALA A 273 12.14 7.68 -3.27
CA ALA A 273 10.78 7.83 -2.73
C ALA A 273 9.79 7.22 -3.70
N THR A 274 8.69 6.67 -3.19
CA THR A 274 7.60 6.11 -4.01
C THR A 274 6.26 6.43 -3.37
N LEU A 275 5.20 6.56 -4.18
CA LEU A 275 3.87 7.04 -3.75
C LEU A 275 3.96 8.45 -3.15
N GLY A 276 4.61 9.37 -3.87
CA GLY A 276 4.88 10.74 -3.44
C GLY A 276 6.29 11.00 -2.94
N GLN A 277 6.82 12.18 -3.24
CA GLN A 277 8.20 12.58 -2.95
C GLN A 277 8.54 12.56 -1.44
N ARG A 278 7.52 12.76 -0.58
CA ARG A 278 7.68 12.77 0.88
C ARG A 278 7.80 11.38 1.49
N ASN A 279 7.42 10.33 0.75
CA ASN A 279 7.48 8.93 1.19
C ASN A 279 8.84 8.29 0.87
N ARG A 280 9.88 8.79 1.55
CA ARG A 280 11.27 8.31 1.43
C ARG A 280 11.43 6.87 1.89
N ARG A 281 12.29 6.12 1.21
CA ARG A 281 12.55 4.69 1.46
C ARG A 281 13.76 4.44 2.38
N THR A 282 14.07 5.40 3.26
CA THR A 282 14.96 5.22 4.42
C THR A 282 14.25 4.48 5.57
N ILE A 283 14.97 4.17 6.65
CA ILE A 283 14.41 3.54 7.85
C ILE A 283 14.69 4.45 9.04
N LYS A 284 13.64 5.08 9.57
CA LYS A 284 13.79 5.99 10.69
C LYS A 284 14.23 5.25 11.96
N PRO A 285 15.14 5.84 12.74
CA PRO A 285 15.48 5.38 14.08
C PRO A 285 14.25 5.01 14.93
N GLY A 286 14.24 3.80 15.50
CA GLY A 286 13.19 3.31 16.39
C GLY A 286 12.01 2.62 15.70
N THR A 287 11.80 2.80 14.39
CA THR A 287 10.70 2.15 13.66
C THR A 287 10.82 0.62 13.66
N LEU A 288 12.04 0.07 13.60
CA LEU A 288 12.24 -1.38 13.66
C LEU A 288 11.89 -1.97 15.03
N ALA A 289 12.21 -1.25 16.11
CA ALA A 289 11.82 -1.63 17.46
C ALA A 289 10.30 -1.61 17.65
N ASP A 290 9.61 -0.63 17.06
CA ASP A 290 8.14 -0.58 17.07
C ASP A 290 7.52 -1.73 16.28
N GLY A 291 8.09 -2.09 15.14
CA GLY A 291 7.70 -3.26 14.36
C GLY A 291 7.87 -4.57 15.15
N GLU A 292 8.97 -4.74 15.87
CA GLU A 292 9.18 -5.90 16.74
C GLU A 292 8.14 -5.96 17.88
N ARG A 293 7.79 -4.82 18.49
CA ARG A 293 6.76 -4.77 19.53
C ARG A 293 5.40 -5.17 19.00
N LEU A 294 5.01 -4.66 17.83
CA LEU A 294 3.75 -5.08 17.21
C LEU A 294 3.80 -6.56 16.81
N HIS A 295 4.92 -7.05 16.28
CA HIS A 295 5.13 -8.48 16.00
C HIS A 295 4.88 -9.36 17.23
N ARG A 296 5.40 -8.97 18.40
CA ARG A 296 5.16 -9.68 19.68
C ARG A 296 3.68 -9.64 20.09
N LEU A 297 2.99 -8.51 19.92
CA LEU A 297 1.54 -8.43 20.19
C LEU A 297 0.75 -9.37 19.28
N LEU A 298 1.08 -9.44 18.00
CA LEU A 298 0.41 -10.34 17.06
C LEU A 298 0.67 -11.81 17.38
N ASN A 299 1.88 -12.17 17.82
CA ASN A 299 2.13 -13.52 18.34
C ASN A 299 1.32 -13.82 19.61
N ALA A 300 1.20 -12.87 20.55
CA ALA A 300 0.38 -13.06 21.74
C ALA A 300 -1.13 -13.25 21.42
N VAL A 301 -1.62 -12.68 20.31
CA VAL A 301 -2.95 -12.98 19.78
C VAL A 301 -2.99 -14.40 19.20
N ARG A 302 -2.00 -14.79 18.38
CA ARG A 302 -1.92 -16.13 17.79
C ARG A 302 -1.87 -17.24 18.86
N ASP A 303 -1.14 -17.01 19.96
CA ASP A 303 -1.06 -17.95 21.08
C ASP A 303 -2.41 -18.16 21.77
N ARG A 304 -3.25 -17.13 21.81
CA ARG A 304 -4.61 -17.20 22.36
C ARG A 304 -5.62 -17.81 21.40
N GLU A 305 -5.37 -17.72 20.10
CA GLU A 305 -6.33 -18.08 19.06
C GLU A 305 -5.75 -19.13 18.08
N PRO A 306 -5.62 -20.41 18.50
CA PRO A 306 -5.01 -21.46 17.68
C PRO A 306 -5.67 -21.64 16.31
N GLY A 307 -6.99 -21.45 16.21
CA GLY A 307 -7.73 -21.53 14.95
C GLY A 307 -7.35 -20.42 13.96
N LEU A 308 -7.05 -19.21 14.46
CA LEU A 308 -6.48 -18.14 13.64
C LEU A 308 -5.02 -18.44 13.31
N ALA A 309 -4.23 -18.86 14.29
CA ALA A 309 -2.80 -19.13 14.12
C ALA A 309 -2.49 -20.23 13.08
N ALA A 310 -3.42 -21.17 12.85
CA ALA A 310 -3.33 -22.18 11.81
C ALA A 310 -3.42 -21.61 10.38
N ARG A 311 -4.10 -20.46 10.21
CA ARG A 311 -4.35 -19.81 8.91
C ARG A 311 -3.61 -18.49 8.73
N VAL A 312 -3.16 -17.88 9.83
CA VAL A 312 -2.45 -16.61 9.87
C VAL A 312 -1.07 -16.82 10.45
N LEU A 313 -0.06 -16.59 9.61
CA LEU A 313 1.34 -16.72 9.93
C LEU A 313 2.00 -15.34 9.88
N LEU A 314 3.07 -15.17 10.64
CA LEU A 314 3.87 -13.95 10.62
C LEU A 314 5.27 -14.32 10.10
N ALA A 315 5.78 -13.54 9.15
CA ALA A 315 7.21 -13.57 8.90
C ALA A 315 7.92 -13.01 10.16
N ASP A 316 8.96 -13.70 10.63
CA ASP A 316 9.72 -13.26 11.80
C ASP A 316 10.54 -12.02 11.44
N GLU A 317 10.28 -10.91 12.15
CA GLU A 317 10.90 -9.60 11.98
C GLU A 317 11.61 -9.12 13.26
N THR A 318 11.91 -10.05 14.18
CA THR A 318 12.52 -9.72 15.48
C THR A 318 14.01 -9.42 15.40
N ARG A 319 14.68 -9.69 14.27
CA ARG A 319 16.13 -9.48 14.08
C ARG A 319 16.41 -8.20 13.31
N TRP A 320 16.88 -7.16 13.99
CA TRP A 320 17.17 -5.89 13.35
C TRP A 320 18.31 -5.12 14.02
N ALA A 321 18.90 -4.21 13.24
CA ALA A 321 19.85 -3.20 13.69
C ALA A 321 19.55 -1.87 13.01
N ASP A 322 19.62 -0.76 13.74
CA ASP A 322 19.52 0.60 13.20
C ASP A 322 20.51 1.55 13.89
N SER A 323 20.76 2.71 13.31
CA SER A 323 21.65 3.72 13.90
C SER A 323 20.96 5.08 14.07
N ASP A 324 21.74 6.12 14.36
CA ASP A 324 21.32 7.52 14.30
C ASP A 324 21.20 8.06 12.86
N ASP A 325 21.74 7.36 11.86
CA ASP A 325 21.62 7.65 10.44
C ASP A 325 20.55 6.72 9.80
N ASP A 326 19.47 7.31 9.26
CA ASP A 326 18.34 6.57 8.68
C ASP A 326 18.67 5.80 7.39
N ARG A 327 19.91 5.94 6.90
CA ARG A 327 20.50 5.20 5.77
C ARG A 327 21.24 3.95 6.21
N LEU A 328 21.50 3.77 7.51
CA LEU A 328 22.27 2.67 8.09
C LEU A 328 21.40 1.82 9.02
N ALA A 329 20.67 0.89 8.43
CA ALA A 329 19.81 -0.05 9.15
C ALA A 329 19.61 -1.34 8.36
N VAL A 330 19.27 -2.42 9.05
CA VAL A 330 18.85 -3.68 8.46
C VAL A 330 17.78 -4.35 9.32
N LEU A 331 16.73 -4.84 8.68
CA LEU A 331 15.81 -5.81 9.26
C LEU A 331 15.96 -7.14 8.53
N ILE A 332 16.19 -8.22 9.27
CA ILE A 332 16.27 -9.58 8.76
C ILE A 332 14.92 -10.26 9.01
N ARG A 333 14.23 -10.56 7.91
CA ARG A 333 12.92 -11.23 7.88
C ARG A 333 13.08 -12.70 7.51
N HIS A 334 12.46 -13.60 8.28
CA HIS A 334 12.39 -15.03 7.94
C HIS A 334 10.95 -15.42 7.61
N TYR A 335 10.74 -16.03 6.45
CA TYR A 335 9.44 -16.64 6.13
C TYR A 335 9.24 -17.93 6.95
N PRO A 336 7.98 -18.24 7.33
CA PRO A 336 7.65 -19.47 8.07
C PRO A 336 8.02 -20.73 7.28
N ALA A 337 8.62 -21.72 7.93
CA ALA A 337 8.99 -22.98 7.28
C ALA A 337 7.76 -23.82 6.88
N GLU A 338 6.64 -23.61 7.55
CA GLU A 338 5.37 -24.31 7.36
C GLU A 338 4.72 -24.03 5.99
N VAL A 339 5.20 -23.00 5.27
CA VAL A 339 4.72 -22.66 3.93
C VAL A 339 5.73 -22.98 2.83
N ALA A 340 6.81 -23.71 3.15
CA ALA A 340 7.86 -24.04 2.17
C ALA A 340 7.36 -24.84 0.96
N GLY A 341 6.28 -25.61 1.13
CA GLY A 341 5.63 -26.38 0.07
C GLY A 341 4.42 -25.70 -0.59
N ASP A 342 4.02 -24.52 -0.11
CA ASP A 342 2.86 -23.80 -0.63
C ASP A 342 3.24 -22.93 -1.83
N THR A 343 2.25 -22.60 -2.66
CA THR A 343 2.40 -21.53 -3.66
C THR A 343 2.24 -20.18 -2.97
N LEU A 344 3.32 -19.39 -2.94
CA LEU A 344 3.35 -18.09 -2.30
C LEU A 344 3.10 -16.96 -3.30
N VAL A 345 2.05 -16.17 -3.06
CA VAL A 345 1.63 -15.06 -3.93
C VAL A 345 1.36 -13.80 -3.09
N PRO A 346 2.13 -12.70 -3.21
CA PRO A 346 1.73 -11.44 -2.60
C PRO A 346 0.36 -11.02 -3.15
N VAL A 347 -0.53 -10.50 -2.30
CA VAL A 347 -1.88 -10.09 -2.73
C VAL A 347 -1.82 -9.09 -3.89
N ALA A 348 -0.77 -8.26 -3.95
CA ALA A 348 -0.54 -7.30 -5.03
C ALA A 348 -0.34 -7.95 -6.42
N ALA A 349 0.06 -9.23 -6.48
CA ALA A 349 0.23 -10.00 -7.72
C ALA A 349 -1.03 -10.73 -8.17
N LEU A 350 -2.09 -10.79 -7.34
CA LEU A 350 -3.20 -11.72 -7.53
C LEU A 350 -3.87 -11.59 -8.91
N LEU A 351 -4.05 -10.35 -9.38
CA LEU A 351 -4.65 -10.06 -10.68
C LEU A 351 -3.60 -9.76 -11.78
N ALA A 352 -2.32 -10.02 -11.52
CA ALA A 352 -1.27 -9.86 -12.52
C ALA A 352 -1.51 -10.80 -13.71
N PRO A 353 -1.30 -10.35 -14.95
CA PRO A 353 -1.28 -11.26 -16.09
C PRO A 353 -0.10 -12.24 -15.94
N GLU A 354 -0.34 -13.52 -16.23
CA GLU A 354 0.73 -14.52 -16.30
C GLU A 354 1.49 -14.36 -17.61
N PRO A 355 2.82 -14.11 -17.57
CA PRO A 355 3.60 -13.93 -18.78
C PRO A 355 3.57 -15.12 -19.76
N GLU A 356 3.44 -16.33 -19.23
CA GLU A 356 3.55 -17.59 -19.96
C GLU A 356 2.21 -18.02 -20.59
N THR A 357 1.08 -17.41 -20.21
CA THR A 357 -0.25 -17.77 -20.72
C THR A 357 -1.06 -16.51 -20.99
N PRO A 358 -1.07 -16.00 -22.23
CA PRO A 358 -1.82 -14.80 -22.59
C PRO A 358 -3.29 -14.89 -22.17
N GLY A 359 -3.81 -13.82 -21.57
CA GLY A 359 -5.20 -13.74 -21.10
C GLY A 359 -5.48 -14.42 -19.76
N ARG A 360 -4.52 -15.17 -19.20
CA ARG A 360 -4.62 -15.76 -17.86
C ARG A 360 -3.96 -14.86 -16.82
N ARG A 361 -4.53 -14.80 -15.63
CA ARG A 361 -4.02 -14.08 -14.46
C ARG A 361 -3.58 -15.06 -13.38
N VAL A 362 -2.81 -14.58 -12.41
CA VAL A 362 -2.34 -15.41 -11.28
C VAL A 362 -3.51 -16.03 -10.51
N LEU A 363 -4.57 -15.26 -10.26
CA LEU A 363 -5.80 -15.73 -9.63
C LEU A 363 -6.40 -16.93 -10.36
N ASP A 364 -6.44 -16.91 -11.69
CA ASP A 364 -7.04 -17.99 -12.47
C ASP A 364 -6.26 -19.31 -12.29
N GLY A 365 -4.96 -19.24 -11.97
CA GLY A 365 -4.17 -20.40 -11.59
C GLY A 365 -4.34 -20.89 -10.16
N LEU A 366 -4.70 -20.00 -9.24
CA LEU A 366 -4.99 -20.35 -7.86
C LEU A 366 -6.43 -20.86 -7.67
N ALA A 367 -7.40 -20.22 -8.32
CA ALA A 367 -8.82 -20.50 -8.18
C ALA A 367 -9.33 -21.60 -9.13
N GLY A 368 -8.63 -21.84 -10.24
CA GLY A 368 -9.13 -22.72 -11.29
C GLY A 368 -10.45 -22.21 -11.86
N ALA A 369 -11.47 -23.06 -11.87
CA ALA A 369 -12.79 -22.75 -12.44
C ALA A 369 -13.73 -21.99 -11.49
N ASP A 370 -13.38 -21.81 -10.21
CA ASP A 370 -14.27 -21.21 -9.20
C ASP A 370 -13.61 -20.03 -8.43
N PRO A 371 -13.48 -18.85 -9.07
CA PRO A 371 -12.98 -17.65 -8.42
C PRO A 371 -13.82 -17.19 -7.23
N LEU A 372 -15.14 -17.43 -7.24
CA LEU A 372 -16.02 -16.98 -6.16
C LEU A 372 -15.73 -17.73 -4.86
N SER A 373 -15.64 -19.07 -4.91
CA SER A 373 -15.24 -19.89 -3.77
C SER A 373 -13.82 -19.57 -3.29
N TRP A 374 -12.91 -19.26 -4.23
CA TRP A 374 -11.57 -18.81 -3.86
C TRP A 374 -11.60 -17.47 -3.10
N PHE A 375 -12.37 -16.48 -3.58
CA PHE A 375 -12.56 -15.21 -2.89
C PHE A 375 -13.19 -15.41 -1.53
N ASP A 376 -14.16 -16.32 -1.41
CA ASP A 376 -14.75 -16.68 -0.12
C ASP A 376 -13.70 -17.19 0.88
N GLY A 377 -12.85 -18.14 0.46
CA GLY A 377 -11.75 -18.63 1.29
C GLY A 377 -10.76 -17.54 1.70
N TYR A 378 -10.38 -16.67 0.76
CA TYR A 378 -9.48 -15.54 1.01
C TYR A 378 -10.09 -14.52 1.99
N LEU A 379 -11.32 -14.07 1.72
CA LEU A 379 -12.05 -13.10 2.55
C LEU A 379 -12.31 -13.66 3.94
N SER A 380 -12.62 -14.95 4.05
CA SER A 380 -12.80 -15.62 5.32
C SER A 380 -11.54 -15.51 6.18
N VAL A 381 -10.34 -15.79 5.66
CA VAL A 381 -9.11 -15.70 6.46
C VAL A 381 -8.73 -14.25 6.77
N LEU A 382 -8.81 -13.37 5.76
CA LEU A 382 -8.46 -11.96 5.90
C LEU A 382 -9.34 -11.25 6.93
N LEU A 383 -10.66 -11.36 6.79
CA LEU A 383 -11.61 -10.62 7.61
C LEU A 383 -11.72 -11.21 9.01
N ASP A 384 -11.63 -12.54 9.16
CA ASP A 384 -11.61 -13.18 10.48
C ASP A 384 -10.40 -12.69 11.30
N TRP A 385 -9.23 -12.56 10.69
CA TRP A 385 -8.04 -12.00 11.34
C TRP A 385 -8.19 -10.52 11.73
N HIS A 386 -8.53 -9.67 10.76
CA HIS A 386 -8.56 -8.22 11.00
C HIS A 386 -9.72 -7.80 11.92
N VAL A 387 -10.88 -8.47 11.84
CA VAL A 387 -12.00 -8.23 12.74
C VAL A 387 -11.70 -8.77 14.14
N ALA A 388 -11.02 -9.92 14.28
CA ALA A 388 -10.56 -10.39 15.59
C ALA A 388 -9.61 -9.41 16.26
N LEU A 389 -8.57 -8.98 15.54
CA LEU A 389 -7.60 -8.00 16.03
C LEU A 389 -8.28 -6.73 16.52
N TRP A 390 -9.23 -6.21 15.76
CA TRP A 390 -9.89 -4.96 16.12
C TRP A 390 -10.88 -5.15 17.27
N LEU A 391 -11.81 -6.10 17.14
CA LEU A 391 -12.95 -6.21 18.03
C LEU A 391 -12.56 -6.80 19.38
N ARG A 392 -11.66 -7.78 19.40
CA ARG A 392 -11.27 -8.47 20.64
C ARG A 392 -10.00 -7.93 21.27
N TYR A 393 -9.12 -7.34 20.46
CA TYR A 393 -7.79 -6.95 20.92
C TYR A 393 -7.47 -5.47 20.73
N GLY A 394 -8.35 -4.67 20.13
CA GLY A 394 -8.12 -3.24 19.92
C GLY A 394 -6.91 -2.95 19.02
N ILE A 395 -6.66 -3.77 18.01
CA ILE A 395 -5.52 -3.65 17.07
C ILE A 395 -6.04 -3.51 15.63
N ALA A 396 -5.48 -2.57 14.87
CA ALA A 396 -5.69 -2.46 13.43
C ALA A 396 -4.33 -2.38 12.70
N LEU A 397 -4.17 -3.14 11.62
CA LEU A 397 -2.91 -3.23 10.87
C LEU A 397 -2.90 -2.35 9.62
N GLU A 398 -1.76 -1.72 9.34
CA GLU A 398 -1.48 -1.07 8.05
C GLU A 398 -0.90 -2.11 7.03
N ALA A 399 -1.48 -3.31 7.00
CA ALA A 399 -1.06 -4.39 6.12
C ALA A 399 -1.78 -4.31 4.75
N HIS A 400 -1.23 -3.51 3.83
CA HIS A 400 -1.74 -3.41 2.46
C HIS A 400 -1.32 -4.62 1.60
N GLN A 401 -1.75 -4.69 0.33
CA GLN A 401 -1.55 -5.86 -0.56
C GLN A 401 -0.11 -6.40 -0.64
N GLN A 402 0.90 -5.53 -0.57
CA GLN A 402 2.31 -5.94 -0.55
C GLN A 402 2.74 -6.63 0.76
N ASN A 403 2.10 -6.32 1.88
CA ASN A 403 2.45 -6.78 3.23
C ASN A 403 1.77 -8.10 3.58
N ILE A 404 0.96 -8.64 2.67
CA ILE A 404 0.24 -9.90 2.83
C ILE A 404 0.66 -10.83 1.68
N THR A 405 1.20 -11.99 2.03
CA THR A 405 1.49 -13.07 1.09
C THR A 405 0.50 -14.21 1.32
N ILE A 406 -0.27 -14.56 0.30
CA ILE A 406 -1.09 -15.76 0.27
C ILE A 406 -0.16 -16.96 0.18
N ALA A 407 -0.39 -17.96 1.03
CA ALA A 407 0.22 -19.27 0.94
C ALA A 407 -0.89 -20.29 0.67
N GLN A 408 -0.93 -20.82 -0.55
CA GLN A 408 -1.95 -21.78 -0.97
C GLN A 408 -1.34 -23.16 -1.16
N GLY A 409 -1.88 -24.13 -0.43
CA GLY A 409 -1.45 -25.53 -0.45
C GLY A 409 -2.54 -26.46 0.05
N PRO A 410 -2.19 -27.70 0.45
CA PRO A 410 -3.16 -28.70 0.93
C PRO A 410 -3.98 -28.25 2.16
N ALA A 411 -3.43 -27.33 2.96
CA ALA A 411 -4.11 -26.74 4.10
C ALA A 411 -5.12 -25.64 3.73
N GLY A 412 -5.34 -25.40 2.43
CA GLY A 412 -6.17 -24.32 1.91
C GLY A 412 -5.40 -22.99 1.82
N ILE A 413 -6.13 -21.88 1.94
CA ILE A 413 -5.57 -20.54 1.89
C ILE A 413 -5.08 -20.14 3.28
N ARG A 414 -3.82 -19.74 3.39
CA ARG A 414 -3.21 -19.11 4.57
C ARG A 414 -2.64 -17.75 4.20
N LEU A 415 -2.50 -16.87 5.17
CA LEU A 415 -1.94 -15.53 4.98
C LEU A 415 -0.68 -15.34 5.83
N VAL A 416 0.42 -14.96 5.19
CA VAL A 416 1.69 -14.60 5.82
C VAL A 416 1.81 -13.06 5.86
N TYR A 417 1.82 -12.49 7.06
CA TYR A 417 1.95 -11.04 7.28
C TYR A 417 3.41 -10.64 7.48
N LYS A 418 3.77 -9.45 7.00
CA LYS A 418 5.09 -8.83 7.10
C LYS A 418 4.97 -7.31 7.14
N ASP A 419 6.05 -6.60 7.51
CA ASP A 419 6.10 -5.14 7.60
C ASP A 419 5.05 -4.54 8.57
N ASN A 420 5.00 -5.06 9.81
CA ASN A 420 4.03 -4.63 10.83
C ASN A 420 4.50 -3.41 11.65
N ASP A 421 5.12 -2.40 11.03
CA ASP A 421 5.79 -1.28 11.71
C ASP A 421 4.92 -0.02 11.92
N SER A 422 3.64 -0.05 11.50
CA SER A 422 2.79 1.16 11.42
C SER A 422 1.32 0.96 11.81
N GLY A 423 1.00 -0.13 12.52
CA GLY A 423 -0.36 -0.40 13.03
C GLY A 423 -0.90 0.66 14.02
N ARG A 424 -2.14 0.45 14.46
CA ARG A 424 -2.83 1.23 15.48
C ARG A 424 -3.34 0.31 16.58
N VAL A 425 -3.19 0.75 17.82
CA VAL A 425 -3.48 -0.03 19.02
C VAL A 425 -4.20 0.87 20.02
N ASP A 426 -5.41 0.47 20.40
CA ASP A 426 -6.04 0.91 21.64
C ASP A 426 -5.32 0.19 22.79
N SER A 427 -4.38 0.89 23.41
CA SER A 427 -3.49 0.31 24.42
C SER A 427 -4.23 -0.26 25.62
N ALA A 428 -5.33 0.38 26.04
CA ALA A 428 -6.09 -0.06 27.21
C ALA A 428 -6.83 -1.37 26.90
N HIS A 429 -7.50 -1.41 25.74
CA HIS A 429 -8.20 -2.60 25.27
C HIS A 429 -7.23 -3.77 25.02
N ALA A 430 -6.14 -3.52 24.29
CA ALA A 430 -5.11 -4.53 24.03
C ALA A 430 -4.50 -5.07 25.32
N SER A 431 -4.22 -4.20 26.31
CA SER A 431 -3.67 -4.62 27.60
C SER A 431 -4.62 -5.53 28.37
N ALA A 432 -5.91 -5.18 28.40
CA ALA A 432 -6.92 -5.95 29.09
C ALA A 432 -7.13 -7.32 28.41
N ALA A 433 -7.32 -7.33 27.09
CA ALA A 433 -7.56 -8.54 26.31
C ALA A 433 -6.36 -9.50 26.33
N LEU A 434 -5.13 -8.96 26.27
CA LEU A 434 -3.91 -9.76 26.27
C LEU A 434 -3.34 -10.02 27.68
N GLY A 435 -3.94 -9.47 28.73
CA GLY A 435 -3.46 -9.63 30.11
C GLY A 435 -2.01 -9.18 30.34
N VAL A 436 -1.44 -8.37 29.42
CA VAL A 436 -0.07 -7.87 29.48
C VAL A 436 -0.07 -6.37 29.19
N PRO A 437 0.72 -5.53 29.89
CA PRO A 437 0.70 -4.09 29.64
C PRO A 437 1.20 -3.72 28.24
N VAL A 438 0.37 -3.02 27.49
CA VAL A 438 0.74 -2.31 26.25
C VAL A 438 0.79 -0.82 26.58
N ARG A 439 1.98 -0.21 26.58
CA ARG A 439 2.14 1.18 27.04
C ARG A 439 2.70 2.05 25.93
N ALA A 440 2.17 3.28 25.82
CA ALA A 440 2.62 4.23 24.81
C ALA A 440 4.12 4.57 24.90
N ARG A 441 4.70 4.57 26.10
CA ARG A 441 6.13 4.80 26.33
C ARG A 441 7.03 3.71 25.75
N ASP A 442 6.46 2.54 25.47
CA ASP A 442 7.21 1.43 24.90
C ASP A 442 7.42 1.65 23.40
N PHE A 443 6.64 2.52 22.74
CA PHE A 443 6.77 2.78 21.30
C PHE A 443 7.48 4.12 21.04
N ALA A 444 8.36 4.14 20.02
CA ALA A 444 9.00 5.37 19.56
C ALA A 444 7.96 6.28 18.88
N ASP A 445 7.13 5.71 18.01
CA ASP A 445 5.98 6.40 17.42
C ASP A 445 4.74 6.27 18.31
N ARG A 446 4.48 7.32 19.11
CA ARG A 446 3.30 7.39 19.99
C ARG A 446 1.96 7.29 19.25
N ARG A 447 1.93 7.52 17.94
CA ARG A 447 0.70 7.40 17.13
C ARG A 447 0.26 5.95 16.98
N ILE A 448 1.15 4.97 17.20
CA ILE A 448 0.79 3.55 17.19
C ILE A 448 -0.18 3.21 18.33
N THR A 449 0.05 3.76 19.53
CA THR A 449 -0.62 3.34 20.78
C THR A 449 -1.66 4.31 21.34
N GLY A 450 -1.81 5.48 20.71
CA GLY A 450 -2.79 6.51 21.10
C GLY A 450 -4.06 6.52 20.24
N ALA A 451 -4.40 5.40 19.63
CA ALA A 451 -5.47 5.34 18.63
C ALA A 451 -6.86 5.38 19.29
N ALA A 452 -7.71 6.31 18.85
CA ALA A 452 -9.12 6.31 19.19
C ALA A 452 -9.85 5.20 18.41
N PRO A 453 -11.01 4.69 18.88
CA PRO A 453 -11.78 3.68 18.15
C PRO A 453 -12.05 4.04 16.67
N GLU A 454 -12.22 5.33 16.38
CA GLU A 454 -12.40 5.87 15.04
C GLU A 454 -11.17 5.69 14.15
N ASP A 455 -9.97 5.82 14.69
CA ASP A 455 -8.72 5.66 13.95
C ASP A 455 -8.55 4.20 13.48
N LEU A 456 -8.97 3.24 14.32
CA LEU A 456 -8.95 1.82 13.97
C LEU A 456 -9.95 1.53 12.84
N ALA A 457 -11.14 2.13 12.90
CA ALA A 457 -12.14 1.99 11.85
C ALA A 457 -11.64 2.57 10.51
N ASP A 458 -11.08 3.78 10.54
CA ASP A 458 -10.55 4.42 9.33
C ASP A 458 -9.37 3.62 8.75
N LEU A 459 -8.51 3.03 9.59
CA LEU A 459 -7.43 2.16 9.13
C LEU A 459 -7.95 0.85 8.53
N PHE A 460 -8.90 0.19 9.21
CA PHE A 460 -9.54 -1.03 8.73
C PHE A 460 -10.21 -0.80 7.37
N THR A 461 -10.99 0.28 7.23
CA THR A 461 -11.63 0.60 5.95
C THR A 461 -10.62 0.96 4.88
N THR A 462 -9.68 1.87 5.14
CA THR A 462 -8.79 2.39 4.09
C THR A 462 -7.68 1.44 3.67
N ILE A 463 -7.32 0.46 4.52
CA ILE A 463 -6.26 -0.51 4.21
C ILE A 463 -6.85 -1.89 3.95
N THR A 464 -7.51 -2.49 4.94
CA THR A 464 -8.04 -3.86 4.81
C THR A 464 -9.13 -3.91 3.75
N LEU A 465 -10.13 -3.03 3.81
CA LEU A 465 -11.22 -3.08 2.85
C LEU A 465 -10.85 -2.46 1.51
N HIS A 466 -10.43 -1.20 1.47
CA HIS A 466 -10.18 -0.51 0.21
C HIS A 466 -9.06 -1.16 -0.60
N LEU A 467 -7.90 -1.45 0.02
CA LEU A 467 -6.75 -1.97 -0.71
C LEU A 467 -6.78 -3.49 -0.82
N CYS A 468 -7.09 -4.23 0.24
CA CYS A 468 -6.97 -5.69 0.21
C CYS A 468 -8.25 -6.41 -0.23
N VAL A 469 -9.40 -5.73 -0.33
CA VAL A 469 -10.66 -6.34 -0.80
C VAL A 469 -11.21 -5.62 -2.02
N ALA A 470 -11.66 -4.38 -1.86
CA ALA A 470 -12.48 -3.71 -2.85
C ALA A 470 -11.71 -3.38 -4.13
N ALA A 471 -10.44 -3.00 -4.05
CA ALA A 471 -9.60 -2.85 -5.24
C ALA A 471 -9.51 -4.14 -6.07
N LEU A 472 -9.40 -5.31 -5.42
CA LEU A 472 -9.38 -6.61 -6.10
C LEU A 472 -10.73 -6.93 -6.72
N VAL A 473 -11.83 -6.74 -5.99
CA VAL A 473 -13.19 -6.97 -6.50
C VAL A 473 -13.49 -6.07 -7.71
N VAL A 474 -13.12 -4.80 -7.62
CA VAL A 474 -13.34 -3.79 -8.67
C VAL A 474 -12.61 -4.16 -9.96
N GLU A 475 -11.37 -4.61 -9.86
CA GLU A 475 -10.55 -5.03 -11.00
C GLU A 475 -10.98 -6.40 -11.54
N GLU A 476 -11.21 -7.39 -10.67
CA GLU A 476 -11.66 -8.75 -11.05
C GLU A 476 -12.92 -8.70 -11.91
N THR A 477 -13.87 -7.85 -11.56
CA THR A 477 -15.18 -7.81 -12.18
C THR A 477 -15.21 -7.02 -13.48
N SER A 478 -14.19 -6.20 -13.77
CA SER A 478 -14.02 -5.48 -15.04
C SER A 478 -15.28 -4.75 -15.55
N GLY A 479 -16.12 -4.26 -14.64
CA GLY A 479 -17.37 -3.55 -14.96
C GLY A 479 -18.65 -4.40 -14.89
N ASP A 480 -18.55 -5.71 -14.68
CA ASP A 480 -19.70 -6.57 -14.33
C ASP A 480 -20.24 -6.19 -12.95
N ARG A 481 -21.29 -5.37 -12.94
CA ARG A 481 -21.90 -4.87 -11.71
C ARG A 481 -22.53 -5.98 -10.88
N ARG A 482 -23.14 -6.99 -11.51
CA ARG A 482 -23.81 -8.07 -10.77
C ARG A 482 -22.79 -8.87 -9.98
N ARG A 483 -21.68 -9.24 -10.63
CA ARG A 483 -20.60 -9.99 -9.97
C ARG A 483 -19.87 -9.16 -8.93
N ARG A 484 -19.77 -7.83 -9.15
CA ARG A 484 -19.24 -6.89 -8.16
C ARG A 484 -20.11 -6.85 -6.91
N ASP A 485 -21.41 -6.69 -7.08
CA ASP A 485 -22.36 -6.66 -5.96
C ASP A 485 -22.33 -7.99 -5.19
N GLU A 486 -22.29 -9.12 -5.88
CA GLU A 486 -22.17 -10.46 -5.26
C GLU A 486 -20.92 -10.60 -4.36
N LEU A 487 -19.76 -10.13 -4.83
CA LEU A 487 -18.52 -10.16 -4.04
C LEU A 487 -18.52 -9.16 -2.87
N PHE A 488 -19.20 -8.02 -3.01
CA PHE A 488 -19.38 -7.09 -1.90
C PHE A 488 -20.39 -7.58 -0.86
N ASP A 489 -21.46 -8.24 -1.26
CA ASP A 489 -22.40 -8.91 -0.37
C ASP A 489 -21.72 -10.06 0.38
N LEU A 490 -20.87 -10.83 -0.30
CA LEU A 490 -20.01 -11.83 0.34
C LEU A 490 -19.06 -11.19 1.35
N THR A 491 -18.40 -10.08 0.99
CA THR A 491 -17.53 -9.31 1.89
C THR A 491 -18.30 -8.86 3.14
N ARG A 492 -19.48 -8.27 2.97
CA ARG A 492 -20.35 -7.85 4.08
C ARG A 492 -20.69 -9.03 4.98
N THR A 493 -21.12 -10.15 4.39
CA THR A 493 -21.47 -11.38 5.12
C THR A 493 -20.31 -11.86 5.98
N ARG A 494 -19.09 -11.90 5.42
CA ARG A 494 -17.90 -12.33 6.15
C ARG A 494 -17.49 -11.37 7.27
N ILE A 495 -17.69 -10.06 7.09
CA ILE A 495 -17.49 -9.08 8.18
C ILE A 495 -18.50 -9.32 9.31
N GLU A 496 -19.79 -9.50 8.98
CA GLU A 496 -20.84 -9.73 9.97
C GLU A 496 -20.64 -11.04 10.75
N GLU A 497 -20.26 -12.11 10.08
CA GLU A 497 -19.92 -13.39 10.71
C GLU A 497 -18.70 -13.28 11.63
N ALA A 498 -17.63 -12.61 11.18
CA ALA A 498 -16.46 -12.37 12.01
C ALA A 498 -16.80 -11.48 13.21
N ALA A 499 -17.64 -10.45 13.04
CA ALA A 499 -18.07 -9.59 14.14
C ALA A 499 -18.87 -10.36 15.18
N ARG A 500 -19.78 -11.28 14.77
CA ARG A 500 -20.50 -12.18 15.68
C ARG A 500 -19.56 -13.11 16.44
N ARG A 501 -18.49 -13.59 15.80
CA ARG A 501 -17.51 -14.50 16.39
C ARG A 501 -16.58 -13.82 17.39
N TRP A 502 -16.14 -12.59 17.09
CA TRP A 502 -15.05 -11.92 17.81
C TRP A 502 -15.47 -10.80 18.74
N CYS A 503 -16.73 -10.36 18.69
CA CYS A 503 -17.25 -9.48 19.73
C CYS A 503 -17.39 -10.27 21.04
N ASP A 504 -16.64 -9.89 22.07
CA ASP A 504 -16.84 -10.38 23.42
C ASP A 504 -18.01 -9.60 24.05
N PRO A 505 -19.18 -10.24 24.31
CA PRO A 505 -20.33 -9.56 24.87
C PRO A 505 -20.12 -9.14 26.33
N THR A 506 -19.12 -9.70 27.03
CA THR A 506 -18.82 -9.35 28.42
C THR A 506 -17.87 -8.15 28.52
N ASP A 507 -17.01 -7.93 27.52
CA ASP A 507 -16.07 -6.82 27.47
C ASP A 507 -16.71 -5.53 26.88
N PRO A 508 -16.83 -4.44 27.68
CA PRO A 508 -17.32 -3.15 27.18
C PRO A 508 -16.51 -2.55 26.03
N ALA A 509 -15.18 -2.76 25.99
CA ALA A 509 -14.32 -2.26 24.92
C ALA A 509 -14.60 -3.01 23.60
N SER A 510 -14.75 -4.33 23.68
CA SER A 510 -15.13 -5.15 22.53
C SER A 510 -16.51 -4.79 21.98
N ARG A 511 -17.52 -4.63 22.84
CA ARG A 511 -18.86 -4.18 22.42
C ARG A 511 -18.83 -2.79 21.75
N ARG A 512 -18.01 -1.87 22.27
CA ARG A 512 -17.83 -0.54 21.66
C ARG A 512 -17.19 -0.67 20.27
N ALA A 513 -16.15 -1.47 20.13
CA ALA A 513 -15.51 -1.72 18.83
C ALA A 513 -16.50 -2.32 17.82
N ALA A 514 -17.37 -3.24 18.25
CA ALA A 514 -18.42 -3.81 17.40
C ALA A 514 -19.46 -2.76 16.95
N ALA A 515 -19.87 -1.88 17.87
CA ALA A 515 -20.76 -0.77 17.53
C ALA A 515 -20.10 0.22 16.54
N VAL A 516 -18.80 0.50 16.69
CA VAL A 516 -18.05 1.34 15.74
C VAL A 516 -17.92 0.66 14.38
N LEU A 517 -17.58 -0.64 14.32
CA LEU A 517 -17.55 -1.41 13.07
C LEU A 517 -18.89 -1.33 12.35
N ARG A 518 -20.00 -1.49 13.07
CA ARG A 518 -21.32 -1.39 12.47
C ARG A 518 -21.62 0.01 11.95
N THR A 519 -21.50 1.02 12.80
CA THR A 519 -21.89 2.41 12.47
C THR A 519 -20.98 3.11 11.48
N ARG A 520 -19.67 2.79 11.47
CA ARG A 520 -18.67 3.46 10.61
C ARG A 520 -18.23 2.66 9.40
N VAL A 521 -18.57 1.38 9.31
CA VAL A 521 -18.21 0.52 8.17
C VAL A 521 -19.45 -0.04 7.49
N LEU A 522 -20.26 -0.83 8.21
CA LEU A 522 -21.37 -1.55 7.59
C LEU A 522 -22.56 -0.64 7.23
N ASP A 523 -22.92 0.26 8.13
CA ASP A 523 -24.13 1.08 8.05
C ASP A 523 -23.80 2.57 7.79
N ALA A 524 -22.53 2.89 7.52
CA ALA A 524 -22.09 4.26 7.26
C ALA A 524 -22.66 4.80 5.94
N ASP A 525 -23.06 6.07 5.93
CA ASP A 525 -23.50 6.74 4.69
C ASP A 525 -22.36 6.88 3.67
N ARG A 526 -21.14 7.11 4.17
CA ARG A 526 -19.91 7.32 3.41
C ARG A 526 -18.72 6.69 4.12
N LEU A 527 -17.82 6.08 3.35
CA LEU A 527 -16.57 5.49 3.82
C LEU A 527 -15.40 6.48 3.69
N PRO A 528 -14.42 6.42 4.60
CA PRO A 528 -13.22 7.26 4.55
C PRO A 528 -12.33 6.89 3.35
N VAL A 529 -11.93 7.87 2.55
CA VAL A 529 -10.98 7.76 1.44
C VAL A 529 -9.68 8.44 1.84
N LYS A 530 -8.55 7.72 1.73
CA LYS A 530 -7.22 8.30 1.97
C LYS A 530 -6.80 9.19 0.79
N ALA A 531 -6.62 10.48 1.03
CA ALA A 531 -6.21 11.43 0.01
C ALA A 531 -4.68 11.41 -0.20
N MET A 532 -4.22 10.37 -0.91
CA MET A 532 -2.81 10.04 -1.03
C MET A 532 -2.03 11.01 -1.91
N VAL A 533 -2.60 11.48 -3.02
CA VAL A 533 -1.93 12.41 -3.93
C VAL A 533 -1.87 13.79 -3.30
N THR A 534 -2.99 14.22 -2.72
CA THR A 534 -3.13 15.53 -2.10
C THR A 534 -2.19 15.69 -0.91
N ALA A 535 -2.20 14.73 0.02
CA ALA A 535 -1.35 14.77 1.21
C ALA A 535 0.09 14.32 0.96
N GLY A 536 0.31 13.39 0.03
CA GLY A 536 1.63 12.87 -0.30
C GLY A 536 2.49 13.86 -1.08
N THR A 537 1.88 14.58 -2.03
CA THR A 537 2.61 15.38 -3.02
C THR A 537 2.08 16.82 -3.14
N LEU A 538 0.79 17.02 -3.41
CA LEU A 538 0.28 18.35 -3.85
C LEU A 538 0.31 19.44 -2.78
N LEU A 539 -0.01 19.13 -1.52
CA LEU A 539 -0.11 20.14 -0.46
C LEU A 539 0.79 19.82 0.74
N PRO A 540 1.39 20.83 1.38
CA PRO A 540 2.11 20.64 2.63
C PRO A 540 1.16 20.36 3.81
N LYS A 541 1.69 19.72 4.86
CA LYS A 541 0.95 19.32 6.06
C LYS A 541 0.20 20.48 6.73
N ASP A 542 0.85 21.64 6.81
CA ASP A 542 0.31 22.81 7.51
C ASP A 542 -0.97 23.33 6.86
N ARG A 543 -1.07 23.20 5.52
CA ARG A 543 -2.29 23.55 4.77
C ARG A 543 -3.42 22.54 4.94
N LEU A 544 -3.07 21.28 5.21
CA LEU A 544 -4.03 20.21 5.43
C LEU A 544 -4.49 20.10 6.89
N GLY A 545 -3.87 20.85 7.80
CA GLY A 545 -4.14 20.77 9.24
C GLY A 545 -3.88 19.37 9.83
N CYS A 546 -2.98 18.59 9.23
CA CYS A 546 -2.74 17.20 9.63
C CYS A 546 -1.32 16.98 10.17
N THR A 547 -1.19 16.14 11.19
CA THR A 547 0.12 15.74 11.74
C THR A 547 0.76 14.60 10.94
N ASP A 548 -0.07 13.75 10.32
CA ASP A 548 0.32 12.62 9.49
C ASP A 548 -0.37 12.64 8.11
N ILE A 549 0.42 12.85 7.05
CA ILE A 549 -0.07 12.80 5.66
C ILE A 549 -0.64 11.43 5.30
N ASN A 550 -0.17 10.36 5.95
CA ASN A 550 -0.64 9.02 5.68
C ASN A 550 -2.02 8.74 6.28
N LYS A 551 -2.57 9.67 7.08
CA LYS A 551 -3.86 9.55 7.76
C LYS A 551 -4.79 10.74 7.45
N TYR A 552 -4.58 11.39 6.31
CA TYR A 552 -5.50 12.41 5.80
C TYR A 552 -6.65 11.73 5.05
N TYR A 553 -7.84 11.71 5.69
CA TYR A 553 -9.03 10.99 5.21
C TYR A 553 -10.16 11.95 4.84
N LEU A 554 -10.81 11.70 3.71
CA LEU A 554 -12.02 12.36 3.25
C LEU A 554 -13.21 11.42 3.43
N ARG A 555 -14.29 11.83 4.11
CA ARG A 555 -15.50 11.00 4.28
C ARG A 555 -16.47 11.14 3.11
N THR A 556 -15.96 10.91 1.91
CA THR A 556 -16.68 11.14 0.63
C THR A 556 -16.94 9.85 -0.15
N GLY A 557 -16.29 8.74 0.20
CA GLY A 557 -16.39 7.49 -0.54
C GLY A 557 -17.77 6.83 -0.41
N PRO A 558 -18.34 6.27 -1.50
CA PRO A 558 -19.55 5.45 -1.41
C PRO A 558 -19.35 4.27 -0.44
N ASN A 559 -20.41 3.88 0.26
CA ASN A 559 -20.39 2.63 1.01
C ASN A 559 -20.84 1.48 0.12
N TYR A 560 -19.87 0.81 -0.52
CA TYR A 560 -20.10 -0.35 -1.37
C TYR A 560 -20.53 -1.62 -0.60
N LEU A 561 -20.57 -1.58 0.75
CA LEU A 561 -21.10 -2.66 1.59
C LEU A 561 -22.55 -2.42 1.99
N ALA A 562 -23.10 -1.23 1.79
CA ALA A 562 -24.53 -0.98 1.93
C ALA A 562 -25.19 -1.56 0.67
N GLY A 563 -25.75 -2.77 0.75
CA GLY A 563 -26.18 -3.55 -0.42
C GLY A 563 -27.10 -2.80 -1.40
N SER A 564 -27.32 -3.40 -2.58
CA SER A 564 -28.11 -2.83 -3.70
C SER A 564 -29.60 -2.63 -3.42
N GLY A 565 -30.06 -2.92 -2.19
CA GLY A 565 -31.41 -2.67 -1.71
C GLY A 565 -31.71 -1.17 -1.53
N ILE A 566 -32.19 -0.54 -2.60
CA ILE A 566 -32.96 0.71 -2.59
C ILE A 566 -32.25 1.91 -1.93
N ARG A 567 -31.31 2.52 -2.66
CA ARG A 567 -31.15 3.98 -2.60
C ARG A 567 -32.09 4.59 -3.64
N THR A 568 -33.34 4.82 -3.27
CA THR A 568 -34.18 5.77 -4.01
C THR A 568 -33.53 7.14 -3.92
N VAL A 569 -32.97 7.61 -5.04
CA VAL A 569 -32.67 9.03 -5.21
C VAL A 569 -33.98 9.79 -4.97
N PRO A 570 -34.04 10.80 -4.09
CA PRO A 570 -35.22 11.63 -4.02
C PRO A 570 -35.35 12.34 -5.36
N ALA A 571 -36.41 12.04 -6.11
CA ALA A 571 -36.79 12.83 -7.26
C ALA A 571 -36.93 14.29 -6.79
N SER A 572 -36.20 15.17 -7.45
CA SER A 572 -36.30 16.61 -7.31
C SER A 572 -37.76 17.03 -7.29
N SER A 573 -38.21 17.65 -6.21
CA SER A 573 -39.51 18.29 -6.13
C SER A 573 -39.61 19.35 -7.22
N GLU A 574 -40.41 19.09 -8.24
CA GLU A 574 -40.91 20.11 -9.15
C GLU A 574 -41.61 21.19 -8.31
N ARG A 575 -41.05 22.40 -8.32
CA ARG A 575 -41.78 23.59 -7.91
C ARG A 575 -42.70 23.95 -9.07
N SER A 576 -43.98 23.62 -8.92
CA SER A 576 -45.04 24.28 -9.67
C SER A 576 -45.11 25.74 -9.23
N SER A 577 -44.73 26.64 -10.13
CA SER A 577 -45.04 28.07 -10.05
C SER A 577 -46.54 28.28 -10.23
N SER A 578 -47.10 29.07 -9.32
CA SER A 578 -48.23 29.96 -9.59
C SER A 578 -47.69 31.37 -9.77
#